data_AF-A0A6P4JHT0-F1
#
_entry.id   AF-A0A6P4JHT0-F1
#
_cell.length_a   1.000
_cell.length_b   1.000
_cell.length_c   1.000
_cell.angle_alpha   90.00
_cell.angle_beta   90.00
_cell.angle_gamma   90.00
#
_symmetry.space_group_name_H-M   'P 1'
#
loop_
_entity.id
_entity.type
_entity.pdbx_description
1 polymer ?
#
loop_
_entity_poly.entity_id
_entity_poly.type
_entity_poly.pdbx_seq_one_letter_code
_entity_poly.pdbx_strand_id
1 'polypeptide(L)'
;MAWQFRIVNLLLLVLTAVLELVALYFLIKILFTHCVLGQEYGISVWLYLCFLPAITLQSVILALFRLFFITVGLDPIAMLFNFVSGLVCIGTALTLLVATVAHCGNKYRYMFFVSSCLGIIAGVLHIVNALLCNAFMPKDEWSYAKPSKRRRLRETGYKQRSPRRVFKS
;
A
#
# COMPACT_ATOMS: atom_id res chain seq x y z
N MET A 1 -2.64 -24.44 9.75
CA MET A 1 -3.43 -23.41 9.04
C MET A 1 -2.66 -22.10 8.80
N ALA A 2 -1.88 -21.57 9.76
CA ALA A 2 -1.20 -20.27 9.59
C ALA A 2 -0.19 -20.20 8.42
N TRP A 3 0.47 -21.31 8.08
CA TRP A 3 1.48 -21.35 7.01
C TRP A 3 0.88 -21.18 5.60
N GLN A 4 -0.29 -21.79 5.35
CA GLN A 4 -1.01 -21.66 4.07
C GLN A 4 -1.44 -20.21 3.82
N PHE A 5 -1.95 -19.53 4.85
CA PHE A 5 -2.30 -18.11 4.78
C PHE A 5 -1.09 -17.23 4.44
N ARG A 6 0.07 -17.49 5.07
CA ARG A 6 1.29 -16.71 4.82
C ARG A 6 1.75 -16.82 3.36
N ILE A 7 1.66 -18.01 2.78
CA ILE A 7 1.98 -18.23 1.37
C ILE A 7 1.01 -17.47 0.47
N VAL A 8 -0.31 -17.55 0.73
CA VAL A 8 -1.31 -16.84 -0.08
C VAL A 8 -1.09 -15.32 -0.02
N ASN A 9 -0.85 -14.77 1.17
CA ASN A 9 -0.56 -13.34 1.35
C ASN A 9 0.72 -12.93 0.62
N LEU A 10 1.79 -13.74 0.72
CA LEU A 10 3.03 -13.50 -0.02
C LEU A 10 2.79 -13.50 -1.54
N LEU A 11 2.07 -14.49 -2.06
CA LEU A 11 1.75 -14.59 -3.48
C LEU A 11 0.93 -13.40 -3.96
N LEU A 12 -0.08 -13.00 -3.19
CA LEU A 12 -0.88 -11.81 -3.49
C LEU A 12 -0.02 -10.55 -3.53
N LEU A 13 0.86 -10.36 -2.54
CA LEU A 13 1.71 -9.18 -2.49
C LEU A 13 2.76 -9.14 -3.61
N VAL A 14 3.37 -10.27 -3.94
CA VAL A 14 4.30 -10.38 -5.08
C VAL A 14 3.58 -10.09 -6.39
N LEU A 15 2.39 -10.66 -6.59
CA LEU A 15 1.57 -10.39 -7.77
C LEU A 15 1.19 -8.92 -7.87
N THR A 16 0.76 -8.29 -6.76
CA THR A 16 0.47 -6.86 -6.70
C THR A 16 1.69 -6.04 -7.09
N ALA A 17 2.86 -6.30 -6.49
CA ALA A 17 4.09 -5.57 -6.79
C ALA A 17 4.51 -5.69 -8.28
N VAL A 18 4.33 -6.87 -8.88
CA VAL A 18 4.59 -7.07 -10.31
C VAL A 18 3.62 -6.25 -11.16
N LEU A 19 2.32 -6.27 -10.86
CA LEU A 19 1.33 -5.48 -11.58
C LEU A 19 1.59 -3.98 -11.47
N GLU A 20 1.97 -3.49 -10.28
CA GLU A 20 2.33 -2.10 -10.04
C GLU A 20 3.58 -1.68 -10.81
N LEU A 21 4.62 -2.53 -10.84
CA LEU A 21 5.83 -2.28 -11.64
C LEU A 21 5.52 -2.19 -13.13
N VAL A 22 4.68 -3.08 -13.66
CA VAL A 22 4.27 -3.05 -15.07
C VAL A 22 3.40 -1.81 -15.35
N ALA A 23 2.46 -1.47 -14.47
CA ALA A 23 1.64 -0.27 -14.58
C ALA A 23 2.50 1.00 -14.57
N LEU A 24 3.49 1.06 -13.68
CA LEU A 24 4.45 2.16 -13.55
C LEU A 24 5.35 2.27 -14.78
N TYR A 25 5.80 1.15 -15.35
CA TYR A 25 6.55 1.16 -16.62
C TYR A 25 5.75 1.83 -17.74
N PHE A 26 4.48 1.45 -17.91
CA PHE A 26 3.61 2.09 -18.90
C PHE A 26 3.35 3.57 -18.57
N LEU A 27 3.17 3.91 -17.29
CA LEU A 27 2.99 5.29 -16.86
C LEU A 27 4.20 6.16 -17.21
N ILE A 28 5.41 5.67 -16.97
CA ILE A 28 6.66 6.37 -17.36
C ILE A 28 6.71 6.55 -18.88
N LYS A 29 6.34 5.54 -19.67
CA LYS A 29 6.27 5.67 -21.14
C LYS A 29 5.25 6.71 -21.59
N ILE A 30 4.11 6.81 -20.90
CA ILE A 30 3.06 7.79 -21.17
C ILE A 30 3.56 9.23 -20.98
N LEU A 31 4.44 9.50 -20.00
CA LEU A 31 5.00 10.84 -19.76
C LEU A 31 5.74 11.42 -20.97
N PHE A 32 6.35 10.58 -21.79
CA PHE A 32 7.09 11.00 -22.98
C PHE A 32 6.21 11.13 -24.23
N THR A 33 4.91 10.91 -24.13
CA THR A 33 4.00 11.06 -25.27
C THR A 33 3.65 12.53 -25.51
N HIS A 34 3.44 12.88 -26.78
CA HIS A 34 3.12 14.26 -27.17
C HIS A 34 1.85 14.81 -26.50
N CYS A 35 0.87 13.96 -26.15
CA CYS A 35 -0.35 14.37 -25.46
C CYS A 35 -0.06 14.91 -24.05
N VAL A 36 0.78 14.21 -23.28
CA VAL A 36 1.15 14.63 -21.92
C VAL A 36 2.08 15.83 -21.94
N LEU A 37 3.03 15.86 -22.88
CA LEU A 37 3.92 17.02 -23.10
C LEU A 37 3.13 18.27 -23.52
N GLY A 38 2.06 18.09 -24.29
CA GLY A 38 1.09 19.13 -24.65
C GLY A 38 0.13 19.52 -23.52
N GLN A 39 0.34 19.00 -22.30
CA GLN A 39 -0.51 19.23 -21.11
C GLN A 39 -1.96 18.75 -21.25
N GLU A 40 -2.26 17.93 -22.26
CA GLU A 40 -3.57 17.29 -22.37
C GLU A 40 -3.67 16.19 -21.31
N TYR A 41 -4.72 16.24 -20.49
CA TYR A 41 -4.99 15.24 -19.45
C TYR A 41 -3.89 15.09 -18.39
N GLY A 42 -3.06 16.13 -18.23
CA GLY A 42 -1.97 16.15 -17.25
C GLY A 42 -2.46 15.80 -15.85
N ILE A 43 -3.62 16.30 -15.43
CA ILE A 43 -4.14 16.08 -14.06
C ILE A 43 -4.24 14.59 -13.72
N SER A 44 -4.82 13.76 -14.61
CA SER A 44 -4.97 12.33 -14.36
C SER A 44 -3.62 11.60 -14.31
N VAL A 45 -2.70 11.97 -15.21
CA VAL A 45 -1.36 11.37 -15.30
C VAL A 45 -0.50 11.77 -14.10
N TRP A 46 -0.48 13.04 -13.74
CA TRP A 46 0.27 13.58 -12.61
C TRP A 46 -0.25 13.02 -11.28
N LEU A 47 -1.57 12.94 -11.11
CA LEU A 47 -2.17 12.33 -9.93
C LEU A 47 -1.69 10.88 -9.77
N TYR A 48 -1.72 10.09 -10.84
CA TYR A 48 -1.27 8.71 -10.78
C TYR A 48 0.25 8.59 -10.56
N LEU A 49 1.04 9.49 -11.15
CA LEU A 49 2.49 9.55 -10.98
C LEU A 49 2.90 9.95 -9.54
N CYS A 50 2.12 10.76 -8.85
CA CYS A 50 2.42 11.14 -7.46
C CYS A 50 2.29 9.95 -6.49
N PHE A 51 1.31 9.07 -6.71
CA PHE A 51 0.99 7.99 -5.77
C PHE A 51 1.59 6.64 -6.16
N LEU A 52 1.50 6.24 -7.43
CA LEU A 52 1.88 4.89 -7.86
C LEU A 52 3.35 4.53 -7.53
N PRO A 53 4.37 5.39 -7.74
CA PRO A 53 5.75 5.05 -7.42
C PRO A 53 5.97 4.79 -5.92
N ALA A 54 5.35 5.61 -5.06
CA ALA A 54 5.47 5.46 -3.61
C ALA A 54 4.80 4.18 -3.12
N ILE A 55 3.62 3.86 -3.67
CA ILE A 55 2.92 2.60 -3.37
C ILE A 55 3.76 1.42 -3.86
N THR A 56 4.22 1.44 -5.11
CA THR A 56 5.03 0.37 -5.72
C THR A 56 6.29 0.11 -4.90
N LEU A 57 7.01 1.16 -4.50
CA LEU A 57 8.22 1.04 -3.70
C LEU A 57 7.91 0.33 -2.36
N GLN A 58 6.86 0.76 -1.68
CA GLN A 58 6.47 0.17 -0.40
C GLN A 58 5.98 -1.29 -0.57
N SER A 59 5.22 -1.59 -1.63
CA SER A 59 4.78 -2.95 -1.98
C SER A 59 5.97 -3.88 -2.24
N VAL A 60 6.97 -3.42 -3.01
CA VAL A 60 8.20 -4.18 -3.29
C VAL A 60 8.99 -4.42 -2.00
N ILE A 61 9.18 -3.39 -1.18
CA ILE A 61 9.88 -3.51 0.11
C ILE A 61 9.18 -4.54 1.01
N LEU A 62 7.85 -4.47 1.14
CA LEU A 62 7.07 -5.42 1.93
C LEU A 62 7.16 -6.84 1.36
N ALA A 63 7.13 -7.00 0.03
CA ALA A 63 7.29 -8.29 -0.62
C ALA A 63 8.67 -8.90 -0.34
N LEU A 64 9.74 -8.13 -0.46
CA LEU A 64 11.11 -8.56 -0.15
C LEU A 64 11.24 -8.93 1.32
N PHE A 65 10.74 -8.10 2.25
CA PHE A 65 10.77 -8.45 3.67
C PHE A 65 10.04 -9.75 3.97
N ARG A 66 8.92 -10.02 3.31
CA ARG A 66 8.16 -11.27 3.51
C ARG A 66 8.80 -12.48 2.83
N LEU A 67 9.59 -12.29 1.76
CA LEU A 67 10.38 -13.34 1.13
C LEU A 67 11.57 -13.76 1.99
N PHE A 68 12.32 -12.78 2.53
CA PHE A 68 13.55 -13.05 3.28
C PHE A 68 13.34 -13.22 4.78
N PHE A 69 12.29 -12.63 5.36
CA PHE A 69 11.99 -12.66 6.80
C PHE A 69 10.57 -13.17 7.05
N ILE A 70 10.48 -14.40 7.57
CA ILE A 70 9.23 -15.18 7.76
C ILE A 70 8.26 -14.55 8.80
N THR A 71 8.66 -13.48 9.49
CA THR A 71 7.98 -12.94 10.68
C THR A 71 7.14 -11.69 10.46
N VAL A 72 7.23 -10.99 9.31
CA VAL A 72 6.64 -9.64 9.11
C VAL A 72 5.30 -9.69 8.32
N GLY A 73 4.42 -10.62 8.66
CA GLY A 73 3.26 -10.98 7.83
C GLY A 73 1.89 -10.41 8.24
N LEU A 74 1.66 -10.16 9.53
CA LEU A 74 0.36 -9.77 10.09
C LEU A 74 0.47 -8.53 10.98
N ASP A 75 1.07 -7.47 10.47
CA ASP A 75 1.10 -6.21 11.17
C ASP A 75 -0.11 -5.32 10.80
N PRO A 76 -0.72 -4.64 11.78
CA PRO A 76 -1.85 -3.74 11.53
C PRO A 76 -1.47 -2.56 10.63
N ILE A 77 -0.17 -2.22 10.56
CA ILE A 77 0.38 -1.20 9.69
C ILE A 77 0.30 -1.65 8.22
N ALA A 78 0.78 -2.84 7.88
CA ALA A 78 0.65 -3.38 6.53
C ALA A 78 -0.81 -3.57 6.12
N MET A 79 -1.70 -3.93 7.04
CA MET A 79 -3.15 -4.00 6.76
C MET A 79 -3.70 -2.63 6.36
N LEU A 80 -3.42 -1.59 7.15
CA LEU A 80 -3.87 -0.23 6.84
C LEU A 80 -3.25 0.28 5.54
N PHE A 81 -1.95 0.02 5.33
CA PHE A 81 -1.27 0.37 4.09
C PHE A 81 -1.95 -0.26 2.88
N ASN A 82 -2.17 -1.58 2.88
CA ASN A 82 -2.85 -2.29 1.80
C ASN A 82 -4.27 -1.76 1.56
N PHE A 83 -5.00 -1.39 2.61
CA PHE A 83 -6.33 -0.84 2.46
C PHE A 83 -6.31 0.55 1.80
N VAL A 84 -5.49 1.46 2.32
CA VAL A 84 -5.40 2.83 1.80
C VAL A 84 -4.78 2.85 0.40
N SER A 85 -3.70 2.09 0.17
CA SER A 85 -3.08 1.98 -1.15
C SER A 85 -4.05 1.39 -2.17
N GLY A 86 -4.85 0.39 -1.79
CA GLY A 86 -5.89 -0.17 -2.63
C GLY A 86 -6.91 0.87 -3.09
N LEU A 87 -7.44 1.68 -2.17
CA LEU A 87 -8.38 2.75 -2.49
C LEU A 87 -7.76 3.84 -3.38
N VAL A 88 -6.55 4.29 -3.04
CA VAL A 88 -5.83 5.32 -3.80
C VAL A 88 -5.48 4.80 -5.20
N CYS A 89 -4.98 3.58 -5.32
CA CYS A 89 -4.63 2.97 -6.61
C CYS A 89 -5.86 2.81 -7.51
N ILE A 90 -6.99 2.33 -6.97
CA ILE A 90 -8.26 2.27 -7.72
C ILE A 90 -8.70 3.68 -8.15
N GLY A 91 -8.72 4.65 -7.23
CA GLY A 91 -9.19 6.00 -7.53
C GLY A 91 -8.35 6.67 -8.62
N THR A 92 -7.03 6.62 -8.50
CA THR A 92 -6.10 7.21 -9.46
C THR A 92 -6.04 6.45 -10.80
N ALA A 93 -6.18 5.13 -10.79
CA ALA A 93 -6.25 4.36 -12.01
C ALA A 93 -7.58 4.57 -12.77
N LEU A 94 -8.69 4.77 -12.05
CA LEU A 94 -10.00 5.12 -12.62
C LEU A 94 -9.99 6.50 -13.28
N THR A 95 -9.38 7.52 -12.67
CA THR A 95 -9.27 8.84 -13.29
C THR A 95 -8.44 8.80 -14.57
N LEU A 96 -7.40 7.96 -14.62
CA LEU A 96 -6.64 7.70 -15.84
C LEU A 96 -7.48 6.89 -16.86
N LEU A 97 -8.29 5.93 -16.40
CA LEU A 97 -9.15 5.13 -17.27
C LEU A 97 -10.22 5.99 -17.95
N VAL A 98 -10.84 6.92 -17.23
CA VAL A 98 -11.79 7.88 -17.81
C VAL A 98 -11.11 8.75 -18.86
N ALA A 99 -9.85 9.16 -18.64
CA ALA A 99 -9.09 9.90 -19.64
C ALA A 99 -8.87 9.10 -20.95
N THR A 100 -8.88 7.75 -20.90
CA THR A 100 -8.78 6.92 -22.12
C THR A 100 -9.98 7.04 -23.05
N VAL A 101 -11.16 7.39 -22.51
CA VAL A 101 -12.40 7.54 -23.31
C VAL A 101 -12.34 8.82 -24.14
N ALA A 102 -11.64 9.84 -23.64
CA ALA A 102 -11.43 11.10 -24.35
C ALA A 102 -10.34 10.99 -25.44
N HIS A 103 -9.52 9.94 -25.44
CA HIS A 103 -8.47 9.68 -26.44
C HIS A 103 -8.97 8.95 -27.69
N CYS A 104 -10.00 9.48 -28.36
CA CYS A 104 -10.45 8.95 -29.65
C CYS A 104 -9.35 9.14 -30.73
N GLY A 105 -8.84 8.04 -31.29
CA GLY A 105 -7.92 8.05 -32.44
C GLY A 105 -6.41 8.12 -32.12
N ASN A 106 -6.01 8.17 -30.85
CA ASN A 106 -4.60 8.24 -30.48
C ASN A 106 -3.92 6.85 -30.41
N LYS A 107 -2.76 6.69 -31.05
CA LYS A 107 -1.93 5.48 -31.00
C LYS A 107 -1.46 5.09 -29.59
N TYR A 108 -1.43 6.04 -28.66
CA TYR A 108 -0.99 5.79 -27.28
C TYR A 108 -2.13 5.35 -26.33
N ARG A 109 -3.39 5.35 -26.79
CA ARG A 109 -4.56 5.01 -25.97
C ARG A 109 -4.43 3.66 -25.25
N TYR A 110 -3.84 2.66 -25.91
CA TYR A 110 -3.66 1.34 -25.31
C TYR A 110 -2.76 1.37 -24.08
N MET A 111 -1.74 2.23 -24.03
CA MET A 111 -0.84 2.33 -22.88
C MET A 111 -1.58 2.87 -21.66
N PHE A 112 -2.40 3.91 -21.86
CA PHE A 112 -3.25 4.45 -20.80
C PHE A 112 -4.24 3.40 -20.30
N PHE A 113 -4.90 2.69 -21.21
CA PHE A 113 -5.85 1.63 -20.87
C PHE A 113 -5.20 0.50 -20.08
N VAL A 114 -4.08 -0.04 -20.57
CA VAL A 114 -3.37 -1.15 -19.90
C VAL A 114 -2.85 -0.72 -18.53
N SER A 115 -2.21 0.45 -18.42
CA SER A 115 -1.73 0.98 -17.12
C SER A 115 -2.88 1.13 -16.12
N SER A 116 -4.01 1.71 -16.55
CA SER A 116 -5.21 1.83 -15.73
C SER A 116 -5.80 0.48 -15.30
N CYS A 117 -5.94 -0.48 -16.21
CA CYS A 117 -6.47 -1.80 -15.85
C CYS A 117 -5.57 -2.52 -14.85
N LEU A 118 -4.25 -2.48 -15.05
CA LEU A 118 -3.29 -3.07 -14.13
C LEU A 118 -3.34 -2.38 -12.76
N GLY A 119 -3.47 -1.05 -12.71
CA GLY A 119 -3.66 -0.28 -11.48
C GLY A 119 -4.93 -0.67 -10.72
N ILE A 120 -6.06 -0.81 -11.42
CA ILE A 120 -7.33 -1.22 -10.79
C ILE A 120 -7.20 -2.64 -10.22
N ILE A 121 -6.63 -3.58 -10.99
CA ILE A 121 -6.42 -4.96 -10.53
C ILE A 121 -5.48 -4.98 -9.31
N ALA A 122 -4.36 -4.26 -9.36
CA ALA A 122 -3.44 -4.13 -8.23
C ALA A 122 -4.13 -3.55 -6.99
N GLY A 123 -4.95 -2.52 -7.16
CA GLY A 123 -5.72 -1.92 -6.08
C GLY A 123 -6.76 -2.88 -5.47
N VAL A 124 -7.42 -3.70 -6.29
CA VAL A 124 -8.30 -4.78 -5.79
C VAL A 124 -7.51 -5.82 -4.99
N LEU A 125 -6.35 -6.24 -5.49
CA LEU A 125 -5.50 -7.21 -4.78
C LEU A 125 -5.00 -6.66 -3.44
N HIS A 126 -4.67 -5.36 -3.38
CA HIS A 126 -4.37 -4.66 -2.14
C HIS A 126 -5.53 -4.74 -1.13
N ILE A 127 -6.77 -4.47 -1.55
CA ILE A 127 -7.95 -4.58 -0.68
C ILE A 127 -8.15 -6.03 -0.22
N VAL A 128 -8.08 -7.00 -1.13
CA VAL A 128 -8.19 -8.43 -0.80
C VAL A 128 -7.12 -8.82 0.23
N ASN A 129 -5.89 -8.34 0.06
CA ASN A 129 -4.82 -8.61 0.99
C ASN A 129 -5.07 -7.98 2.38
N ALA A 130 -5.61 -6.76 2.42
CA ALA A 130 -5.99 -6.11 3.67
C ALA A 130 -7.11 -6.89 4.40
N LEU A 131 -8.12 -7.37 3.66
CA LEU A 131 -9.22 -8.16 4.22
C LEU A 131 -8.75 -9.50 4.78
N LEU A 132 -7.87 -10.20 4.05
CA LEU A 132 -7.26 -11.44 4.52
C LEU A 132 -6.42 -11.20 5.77
N CYS A 133 -5.58 -10.16 5.78
CA CYS A 133 -4.82 -9.78 6.97
C CYS A 133 -5.73 -9.50 8.17
N ASN A 134 -6.82 -8.75 7.98
CA ASN A 134 -7.77 -8.44 9.06
C ASN A 134 -8.50 -9.69 9.59
N ALA A 135 -8.90 -10.61 8.71
CA ALA A 135 -9.63 -11.81 9.10
C ALA A 135 -8.76 -12.83 9.86
N PHE A 136 -7.48 -12.93 9.53
CA PHE A 136 -6.57 -13.92 10.09
C PHE A 136 -5.60 -13.36 11.15
N MET A 137 -5.70 -12.08 11.51
CA MET A 137 -4.88 -11.46 12.55
C MET A 137 -5.21 -12.03 13.94
N PRO A 138 -4.22 -12.54 14.70
CA PRO A 138 -4.46 -12.98 16.07
C PRO A 138 -4.82 -11.77 16.96
N LYS A 139 -5.83 -11.93 17.82
CA LYS A 139 -6.39 -10.86 18.68
C LYS A 139 -5.35 -10.22 19.60
N ASP A 140 -4.28 -10.94 19.94
CA ASP A 140 -3.20 -10.45 20.78
C ASP A 140 -2.32 -9.42 20.03
N GLU A 141 -2.15 -9.54 18.72
CA GLU A 141 -1.40 -8.56 17.90
C GLU A 141 -2.20 -7.26 17.69
N TRP A 142 -3.55 -7.36 17.65
CA TRP A 142 -4.42 -6.19 17.68
C TRP A 142 -4.22 -5.35 18.96
N SER A 143 -3.89 -6.01 20.06
CA SER A 143 -3.69 -5.36 21.36
C SER A 143 -2.38 -4.58 21.45
N TYR A 144 -1.37 -4.85 20.62
CA TYR A 144 -0.14 -4.04 20.59
C TYR A 144 -0.36 -2.64 19.99
N ALA A 145 -1.45 -2.42 19.24
CA ALA A 145 -1.86 -1.09 18.78
C ALA A 145 -2.55 -0.25 19.88
N LYS A 146 -3.03 -0.87 20.97
CA LYS A 146 -3.54 -0.18 22.17
C LYS A 146 -2.66 -0.54 23.37
N PRO A 147 -1.74 0.32 23.85
CA PRO A 147 -0.98 0.00 25.06
C PRO A 147 -1.96 -0.37 26.16
N SER A 148 -1.89 -1.62 26.62
CA SER A 148 -2.88 -2.21 27.49
C SER A 148 -3.06 -1.33 28.72
N LYS A 149 -4.30 -1.22 29.25
CA LYS A 149 -4.54 -0.47 30.50
C LYS A 149 -3.56 -0.89 31.60
N ARG A 150 -3.19 -2.18 31.66
CA ARG A 150 -2.19 -2.74 32.57
C ARG A 150 -0.77 -2.17 32.37
N ARG A 151 -0.33 -1.98 31.13
CA ARG A 151 0.98 -1.37 30.82
C ARG A 151 1.00 0.13 31.13
N ARG A 152 -0.08 0.86 30.79
CA ARG A 152 -0.24 2.27 31.20
C ARG A 152 -0.23 2.43 32.71
N LEU A 153 -0.96 1.58 33.44
CA LEU A 153 -0.99 1.58 34.91
C LEU A 153 0.37 1.22 35.53
N ARG A 154 1.15 0.33 34.90
CA ARG A 154 2.54 0.05 35.33
C ARG A 154 3.44 1.26 35.12
N GLU A 155 3.33 1.97 34.00
CA GLU A 155 4.16 3.14 33.69
C GLU A 155 3.78 4.38 34.53
N THR A 156 2.49 4.65 34.76
CA THR A 156 2.05 5.71 35.69
C THR A 156 2.30 5.34 37.15
N GLY A 157 2.09 4.08 37.54
CA GLY A 157 2.37 3.59 38.89
C GLY A 157 3.87 3.56 39.24
N TYR A 158 4.75 3.31 38.26
CA TYR A 158 6.20 3.38 38.45
C TYR A 158 6.69 4.83 38.57
N LYS A 159 6.12 5.76 37.79
CA LYS A 159 6.42 7.20 37.93
C LYS A 159 6.03 7.77 39.30
N GLN A 160 5.00 7.24 39.96
CA GLN A 160 4.60 7.64 41.32
C GLN A 160 5.46 7.03 42.43
N ARG A 161 6.21 5.94 42.15
CA ARG A 161 7.03 5.22 43.15
C ARG A 161 8.52 5.54 43.11
N SER A 162 8.97 6.48 42.28
CA SER A 162 10.31 7.05 42.44
C SER A 162 10.24 8.18 43.47
N PRO A 163 10.61 7.97 44.75
CA PRO A 163 10.78 9.11 45.65
C PRO A 163 11.87 9.99 45.06
N ARG A 164 11.57 11.28 44.92
CA ARG A 164 12.60 12.31 44.74
C ARG A 164 13.63 12.07 45.84
N ARG A 165 14.82 11.59 45.49
CA ARG A 165 15.97 11.68 46.38
C ARG A 165 16.24 13.17 46.55
N VAL A 166 15.74 13.71 47.67
CA VAL A 166 16.13 15.00 48.21
C VAL A 166 17.63 14.89 48.47
N PHE A 167 18.43 15.50 47.60
CA PHE A 167 19.83 15.76 47.91
C PHE A 167 19.85 16.81 49.01
N LYS A 168 20.19 16.38 50.23
CA LYS A 168 20.66 17.24 51.32
C LYS A 168 22.07 16.79 51.67
N SER A 169 23.05 17.57 51.25
CA SER A 169 24.30 17.89 51.94
C SER A 169 25.12 18.79 51.02
#